data_AF-A0A8C2ZGM9-F1
#
_entry.id   AF-A0A8C2ZGM9-F1
#
_cell.length_a   1.000
_cell.length_b   1.000
_cell.length_c   1.000
_cell.angle_alpha   90.00
_cell.angle_beta   90.00
_cell.angle_gamma   90.00
#
_symmetry.space_group_name_H-M   'P 1'
#
loop_
_entity.id
_entity.type
_entity.pdbx_description
1 polymer ?
#
loop_
_entity_poly.entity_id
_entity_poly.type
_entity_poly.pdbx_seq_one_letter_code
_entity_poly.pdbx_strand_id
1 'polypeptide(L)'
;MESLKKRVTEFSLEAHELYLNQSVPYLEESPDPLQFYRDWIGPNKPCIIRNALSHWPALSRWTPDYLREKVGSKVISVAVTPNGFADAVNGDRFVMPEERRMSFSSVLDILEGKQQGGGVFYVQKQCSNLLDELPELTDDLQPHVSWMSAALGKLPDAVNFWLGEARAVTSMHKDHYENLYCVVSGEKNFILLPPTDRPFIPYGTYQPAVYRQRDDGEFEVVDQTGSEKVPWIPLDPLDPDLDRYPEYRRARPLRCSVKAGEMLYLPSLWFHHVQQSHGCIAGKPGHLNAPHVQTLERPNAPHRAPEHTTRTHARAPERTTRTHARAPERTTRTHARAPERTTRTHARAPERTTRTHARAPEHHAYTR
;
A
#
# COMPACT_ATOMS: atom_id res chain seq x y z
N MET A 1 -25.87 20.56 16.56
CA MET A 1 -25.36 19.29 15.98
C MET A 1 -25.84 19.07 14.55
N GLU A 2 -27.10 19.36 14.21
CA GLU A 2 -27.62 19.14 12.85
C GLU A 2 -26.90 19.93 11.75
N SER A 3 -26.60 21.21 12.00
CA SER A 3 -25.80 22.04 11.10
C SER A 3 -24.40 21.45 10.82
N LEU A 4 -23.76 20.83 11.82
CA LEU A 4 -22.45 20.21 11.65
C LEU A 4 -22.52 18.94 10.78
N LYS A 5 -23.52 18.07 11.01
CA LYS A 5 -23.74 16.88 10.18
C LYS A 5 -23.97 17.24 8.71
N LYS A 6 -24.77 18.29 8.47
CA LYS A 6 -25.00 18.85 7.13
C LYS A 6 -23.70 19.35 6.48
N ARG A 7 -22.84 20.05 7.21
CA ARG A 7 -21.56 20.55 6.66
C ARG A 7 -20.57 19.44 6.34
N VAL A 8 -20.45 18.44 7.21
CA VAL A 8 -19.59 17.27 6.98
C VAL A 8 -20.04 16.46 5.76
N THR A 9 -21.36 16.39 5.56
CA THR A 9 -21.97 15.82 4.37
C THR A 9 -21.62 16.61 3.10
N GLU A 10 -21.83 17.94 3.13
CA GLU A 10 -21.61 18.82 1.97
C GLU A 10 -20.15 18.78 1.55
N PHE A 11 -19.22 18.67 2.50
CA PHE A 11 -17.79 18.52 2.24
C PHE A 11 -17.44 17.36 1.30
N SER A 12 -18.01 16.17 1.48
CA SER A 12 -17.76 15.05 0.57
C SER A 12 -18.30 15.36 -0.84
N LEU A 13 -19.52 15.91 -0.92
CA LEU A 13 -20.14 16.26 -2.21
C LEU A 13 -19.32 17.31 -2.96
N GLU A 14 -18.90 18.37 -2.28
CA GLU A 14 -18.06 19.43 -2.85
C GLU A 14 -16.70 18.89 -3.31
N ALA A 15 -16.09 17.96 -2.58
CA ALA A 15 -14.85 17.31 -3.01
C ALA A 15 -15.03 16.52 -4.32
N HIS A 16 -16.14 15.78 -4.43
CA HIS A 16 -16.52 15.05 -5.65
C HIS A 16 -16.79 15.99 -6.84
N GLU A 17 -17.37 17.15 -6.60
CA GLU A 17 -17.69 18.13 -7.65
C GLU A 17 -16.47 18.96 -8.09
N LEU A 18 -15.55 19.24 -7.18
CA LEU A 18 -14.44 20.16 -7.42
C LEU A 18 -13.24 19.50 -8.10
N TYR A 19 -12.75 18.35 -7.60
CA TYR A 19 -11.44 17.84 -8.01
C TYR A 19 -11.32 16.32 -8.22
N LEU A 20 -12.21 15.52 -7.63
CA LEU A 20 -12.18 14.07 -7.80
C LEU A 20 -12.73 13.65 -9.17
N ASN A 21 -12.14 12.61 -9.75
CA ASN A 21 -12.61 12.07 -11.01
C ASN A 21 -13.85 11.19 -10.80
N GLN A 22 -14.76 11.17 -11.78
CA GLN A 22 -15.93 10.28 -11.77
C GLN A 22 -15.61 8.80 -12.07
N SER A 23 -14.40 8.55 -12.60
CA SER A 23 -13.86 7.22 -12.88
C SER A 23 -12.35 7.24 -12.67
N VAL A 24 -11.72 6.07 -12.55
CA VAL A 24 -10.24 5.98 -12.48
C VAL A 24 -9.67 6.20 -13.88
N PRO A 25 -8.92 7.29 -14.13
CA PRO A 25 -8.36 7.59 -15.44
C PRO A 25 -7.14 6.72 -15.77
N TYR A 26 -6.83 6.65 -17.06
CA TYR A 26 -5.67 5.91 -17.58
C TYR A 26 -4.57 6.87 -18.04
N LEU A 27 -3.32 6.49 -17.76
CA LEU A 27 -2.11 7.03 -18.36
C LEU A 27 -1.55 5.95 -19.29
N GLU A 28 -1.23 6.31 -20.53
CA GLU A 28 -0.75 5.34 -21.53
C GLU A 28 0.74 5.01 -21.38
N GLU A 29 1.50 5.85 -20.68
CA GLU A 29 2.95 5.70 -20.49
C GLU A 29 3.35 6.11 -19.07
N SER A 30 4.59 5.77 -18.69
CA SER A 30 5.16 6.18 -17.41
C SER A 30 5.28 7.71 -17.34
N PRO A 31 4.78 8.35 -16.28
CA PRO A 31 4.75 9.81 -16.18
C PRO A 31 6.12 10.39 -15.78
N ASP A 32 6.34 11.67 -16.11
CA ASP A 32 7.42 12.45 -15.52
C ASP A 32 7.21 12.62 -14.00
N PRO A 33 8.25 12.50 -13.15
CA PRO A 33 8.10 12.59 -11.69
C PRO A 33 7.42 13.86 -11.18
N LEU A 34 7.76 15.03 -11.75
CA LEU A 34 7.18 16.30 -11.31
C LEU A 34 5.72 16.39 -11.74
N GLN A 35 5.42 15.97 -12.97
CA GLN A 35 4.04 15.88 -13.45
C GLN A 35 3.21 14.94 -12.56
N PHE A 36 3.76 13.77 -12.23
CA PHE A 36 3.05 12.78 -11.43
C PHE A 36 2.75 13.30 -10.03
N TYR A 37 3.72 13.97 -9.41
CA TYR A 37 3.52 14.59 -8.11
C TYR A 37 2.44 15.67 -8.16
N ARG A 38 2.47 16.55 -9.15
CA ARG A 38 1.51 17.67 -9.28
C ARG A 38 0.09 17.19 -9.57
N ASP A 39 -0.07 16.20 -10.45
CA ASP A 39 -1.37 15.87 -11.04
C ASP A 39 -2.07 14.70 -10.31
N TRP A 40 -1.32 13.86 -9.58
CA TRP A 40 -1.84 12.65 -8.92
C TRP A 40 -1.54 12.60 -7.42
N ILE A 41 -0.28 12.73 -7.00
CA ILE A 41 0.11 12.61 -5.58
C ILE A 41 -0.43 13.79 -4.77
N GLY A 42 -0.08 15.02 -5.17
CA GLY A 42 -0.48 16.26 -4.52
C GLY A 42 -1.99 16.40 -4.34
N PRO A 43 -2.82 16.18 -5.39
CA PRO A 43 -4.26 16.22 -5.27
C PRO A 43 -4.88 14.89 -4.80
N ASN A 44 -4.08 13.86 -4.49
CA ASN A 44 -4.53 12.58 -3.94
C ASN A 44 -5.57 11.86 -4.83
N LYS A 45 -5.23 11.64 -6.11
CA LYS A 45 -6.11 11.02 -7.12
C LYS A 45 -5.56 9.69 -7.64
N PRO A 46 -6.38 8.62 -7.73
CA PRO A 46 -5.96 7.36 -8.31
C PRO A 46 -5.87 7.46 -9.83
N CYS A 47 -4.99 6.65 -10.43
CA CYS A 47 -4.95 6.41 -11.87
C CYS A 47 -4.40 5.02 -12.18
N ILE A 48 -4.70 4.50 -13.36
CA ILE A 48 -4.08 3.29 -13.91
C ILE A 48 -3.04 3.71 -14.95
N ILE A 49 -1.83 3.19 -14.85
CA ILE A 49 -0.72 3.45 -15.75
C ILE A 49 -0.50 2.18 -16.58
N ARG A 50 -0.70 2.30 -17.89
CA ARG A 50 -0.41 1.25 -18.87
C ARG A 50 1.05 1.32 -19.29
N ASN A 51 1.55 0.20 -19.82
CA ASN A 51 2.90 0.08 -20.35
C ASN A 51 4.03 0.41 -19.33
N ALA A 52 3.71 0.59 -18.04
CA ALA A 52 4.70 0.88 -17.00
C ALA A 52 5.51 -0.35 -16.58
N LEU A 53 5.06 -1.55 -16.97
CA LEU A 53 5.68 -2.83 -16.59
C LEU A 53 6.30 -3.57 -17.78
N SER A 54 6.24 -3.01 -19.00
CA SER A 54 6.60 -3.73 -20.24
C SER A 54 8.06 -4.20 -20.27
N HIS A 55 8.94 -3.57 -19.49
CA HIS A 55 10.35 -3.95 -19.35
C HIS A 55 10.59 -5.02 -18.29
N TRP A 56 9.59 -5.45 -17.52
CA TRP A 56 9.74 -6.50 -16.50
C TRP A 56 9.69 -7.89 -17.14
N PRO A 57 10.76 -8.71 -17.04
CA PRO A 57 10.73 -10.11 -17.45
C PRO A 57 9.59 -10.91 -16.80
N ALA A 58 9.13 -10.51 -15.61
CA ALA A 58 8.03 -11.15 -14.90
C ALA A 58 6.76 -11.32 -15.75
N LEU A 59 6.43 -10.35 -16.62
CA LEU A 59 5.20 -10.40 -17.45
C LEU A 59 5.15 -11.59 -18.40
N SER A 60 6.31 -12.09 -18.85
CA SER A 60 6.40 -13.25 -19.74
C SER A 60 6.88 -14.51 -19.04
N ARG A 61 7.64 -14.38 -17.95
CA ARG A 61 8.29 -15.52 -17.27
C ARG A 61 7.46 -16.12 -16.16
N TRP A 62 6.64 -15.34 -15.45
CA TRP A 62 5.92 -15.83 -14.26
C TRP A 62 4.73 -16.71 -14.64
N THR A 63 5.06 -17.95 -15.03
CA THR A 63 4.17 -19.10 -15.24
C THR A 63 4.27 -20.06 -14.05
N PRO A 64 3.25 -20.90 -13.76
CA PRO A 64 3.29 -21.81 -12.62
C PRO A 64 4.52 -22.71 -12.64
N ASP A 65 4.90 -23.20 -13.82
CA ASP A 65 6.08 -24.04 -14.01
C ASP A 65 7.38 -23.28 -13.69
N TYR A 66 7.52 -22.04 -14.17
CA TYR A 66 8.68 -21.21 -13.87
C TYR A 66 8.79 -20.91 -12.37
N LEU A 67 7.70 -20.50 -11.71
CA LEU A 67 7.75 -20.22 -10.27
C LEU A 67 8.00 -21.50 -9.45
N ARG A 68 7.46 -22.64 -9.88
CA ARG A 68 7.73 -23.94 -9.28
C ARG A 68 9.19 -24.34 -9.40
N GLU A 69 9.80 -24.11 -10.55
CA GLU A 69 11.24 -24.36 -10.77
C GLU A 69 12.10 -23.40 -9.96
N LYS A 70 11.81 -22.09 -10.03
CA LYS A 70 12.64 -21.02 -9.46
C LYS A 70 12.56 -20.95 -7.93
N VAL A 71 11.35 -21.02 -7.37
CA VAL A 71 11.09 -20.80 -5.93
C VAL A 71 10.19 -21.86 -5.29
N GLY A 72 9.85 -22.94 -5.99
CA GLY A 72 8.91 -23.96 -5.49
C GLY A 72 9.26 -24.57 -4.13
N SER A 73 10.55 -24.74 -3.84
CA SER A 73 11.04 -25.28 -2.56
C SER A 73 11.04 -24.28 -1.41
N LYS A 74 10.84 -22.98 -1.67
CA LYS A 74 10.83 -21.93 -0.64
C LYS A 74 9.63 -22.10 0.26
N VAL A 75 9.87 -22.02 1.57
CA VAL A 75 8.82 -22.00 2.57
C VAL A 75 8.42 -20.54 2.82
N ILE A 76 7.17 -20.23 2.52
CA ILE A 76 6.61 -18.88 2.62
C ILE A 76 5.46 -18.84 3.63
N SER A 77 5.10 -17.63 4.04
CA SER A 77 3.96 -17.39 4.93
C SER A 77 2.67 -17.25 4.11
N VAL A 78 1.66 -18.06 4.42
CA VAL A 78 0.38 -18.13 3.70
C VAL A 78 -0.76 -17.90 4.67
N ALA A 79 -1.64 -16.97 4.35
CA ALA A 79 -2.89 -16.75 5.08
C ALA A 79 -3.93 -17.79 4.65
N VAL A 80 -4.59 -18.40 5.63
CA VAL A 80 -5.67 -19.36 5.41
C VAL A 80 -6.91 -18.92 6.16
N THR A 81 -8.04 -18.91 5.47
CA THR A 81 -9.36 -18.53 6.02
C THR A 81 -10.42 -19.53 5.60
N PRO A 82 -11.51 -19.71 6.36
CA PRO A 82 -12.60 -20.60 5.94
C PRO A 82 -13.38 -20.08 4.72
N ASN A 83 -13.47 -18.76 4.58
CA ASN A 83 -14.39 -18.10 3.66
C ASN A 83 -13.71 -17.16 2.64
N GLY A 84 -12.40 -16.94 2.76
CA GLY A 84 -11.64 -16.03 1.89
C GLY A 84 -11.49 -14.61 2.41
N PHE A 85 -12.10 -14.27 3.55
CA PHE A 85 -12.03 -12.93 4.13
C PHE A 85 -11.00 -12.90 5.26
N ALA A 86 -9.77 -12.53 4.91
CA ALA A 86 -8.76 -12.18 5.91
C ALA A 86 -8.98 -10.74 6.39
N ASP A 87 -8.64 -10.48 7.65
CA ASP A 87 -8.68 -9.14 8.25
C ASP A 87 -10.04 -8.46 8.03
N ALA A 88 -11.10 -9.14 8.49
CA ALA A 88 -12.48 -8.73 8.28
C ALA A 88 -13.30 -8.85 9.56
N VAL A 89 -14.40 -8.11 9.62
CA VAL A 89 -15.37 -8.26 10.71
C VAL A 89 -16.17 -9.54 10.49
N ASN A 90 -16.17 -10.43 11.48
CA ASN A 90 -17.02 -11.62 11.52
C ASN A 90 -17.80 -11.61 12.84
N GLY A 91 -19.12 -11.38 12.75
CA GLY A 91 -19.97 -11.16 13.90
C GLY A 91 -19.58 -9.90 14.68
N ASP A 92 -19.10 -10.08 15.90
CA ASP A 92 -18.64 -9.02 16.81
C ASP A 92 -17.11 -9.00 16.99
N ARG A 93 -16.37 -9.74 16.15
CA ARG A 93 -14.91 -9.82 16.15
C ARG A 93 -14.30 -9.25 14.87
N PHE A 94 -13.06 -8.78 14.99
CA PHE A 94 -12.17 -8.58 13.86
C PHE A 94 -11.28 -9.82 13.76
N VAL A 95 -11.42 -10.59 12.68
CA VAL A 95 -10.77 -11.91 12.57
C VAL A 95 -9.65 -11.86 11.55
N MET A 96 -8.43 -12.11 12.04
CA MET A 96 -7.21 -12.30 11.26
C MET A 96 -7.14 -13.72 10.71
N PRO A 97 -6.44 -13.94 9.59
CA PRO A 97 -6.27 -15.28 9.03
C PRO A 97 -5.39 -16.16 9.92
N GLU A 98 -5.50 -17.48 9.74
CA GLU A 98 -4.49 -18.41 10.23
C GLU A 98 -3.23 -18.27 9.35
N GLU A 99 -2.06 -18.09 9.95
CA GLU A 99 -0.80 -18.09 9.20
C GLU A 99 -0.18 -19.48 9.18
N ARG A 100 0.08 -20.00 7.98
CA ARG A 100 0.78 -21.29 7.77
C ARG A 100 2.09 -21.07 7.04
N ARG A 101 3.08 -21.90 7.38
CA ARG A 101 4.35 -21.99 6.66
C ARG A 101 4.24 -23.13 5.65
N MET A 102 4.25 -22.81 4.36
CA MET A 102 4.03 -23.78 3.28
C MET A 102 5.09 -23.64 2.20
N SER A 103 5.43 -24.73 1.52
CA SER A 103 6.26 -24.62 0.32
C SER A 103 5.49 -23.89 -0.79
N PHE A 104 6.19 -23.09 -1.59
CA PHE A 104 5.57 -22.37 -2.70
C PHE A 104 4.91 -23.35 -3.69
N SER A 105 5.56 -24.48 -3.97
CA SER A 105 4.99 -25.57 -4.79
C SER A 105 3.66 -26.10 -4.24
N SER A 106 3.54 -26.29 -2.93
CA SER A 106 2.27 -26.73 -2.31
C SER A 106 1.16 -25.71 -2.47
N VAL A 107 1.49 -24.40 -2.38
CA VAL A 107 0.52 -23.34 -2.66
C VAL A 107 0.06 -23.43 -4.12
N LEU A 108 1.00 -23.58 -5.07
CA LEU A 108 0.65 -23.75 -6.49
C LEU A 108 -0.24 -24.97 -6.73
N ASP A 109 0.04 -26.10 -6.08
CA ASP A 109 -0.79 -27.30 -6.19
C ASP A 109 -2.23 -27.08 -5.74
N ILE A 110 -2.44 -26.29 -4.68
CA ILE A 110 -3.78 -25.91 -4.21
C ILE A 110 -4.46 -24.99 -5.23
N LEU A 111 -3.74 -23.96 -5.71
CA LEU A 111 -4.28 -23.00 -6.67
C LEU A 111 -4.62 -23.62 -8.03
N GLU A 112 -3.90 -24.68 -8.42
CA GLU A 112 -4.15 -25.47 -9.63
C GLU A 112 -5.21 -26.57 -9.42
N GLY A 113 -5.78 -26.69 -8.22
CA GLY A 113 -6.78 -27.70 -7.87
C GLY A 113 -6.23 -29.13 -7.79
N LYS A 114 -4.90 -29.30 -7.76
CA LYS A 114 -4.22 -30.61 -7.62
C LYS A 114 -4.33 -31.16 -6.19
N GLN A 115 -4.51 -30.27 -5.22
CA GLN A 115 -4.74 -30.63 -3.82
C GLN A 115 -5.93 -29.84 -3.28
N GLN A 116 -6.79 -30.50 -2.51
CA GLN A 116 -7.82 -29.80 -1.75
C GLN A 116 -7.23 -29.31 -0.44
N GLY A 117 -7.28 -27.99 -0.22
CA GLY A 117 -7.01 -27.40 1.07
C GLY A 117 -8.32 -27.16 1.83
N GLY A 118 -8.36 -27.50 3.11
CA GLY A 118 -9.46 -27.08 3.99
C GLY A 118 -9.33 -25.60 4.28
N GLY A 119 -9.87 -24.74 3.40
CA GLY A 119 -9.83 -23.28 3.52
C GLY A 119 -9.60 -22.57 2.17
N VAL A 120 -9.37 -21.27 2.25
CA VAL A 120 -9.00 -20.38 1.15
C VAL A 120 -7.61 -19.80 1.44
N PHE A 121 -6.70 -19.94 0.48
CA PHE A 121 -5.27 -19.66 0.60
C PHE A 121 -4.89 -18.37 -0.12
N TYR A 122 -4.11 -17.54 0.57
CA TYR A 122 -3.61 -16.29 0.02
C TYR A 122 -2.21 -15.95 0.57
N VAL A 123 -1.23 -15.82 -0.33
CA VAL A 123 0.07 -15.20 -0.03
C VAL A 123 -0.15 -13.70 0.01
N GLN A 124 -0.19 -13.12 1.21
CA GLN A 124 -0.58 -11.72 1.43
C GLN A 124 0.26 -10.96 2.45
N LYS A 125 1.43 -11.46 2.83
CA LYS A 125 2.22 -10.86 3.90
C LYS A 125 2.78 -9.51 3.48
N GLN A 126 2.25 -8.43 4.06
CA GLN A 126 2.62 -7.03 3.78
C GLN A 126 3.84 -6.55 4.57
N CYS A 127 4.91 -7.33 4.59
CA CYS A 127 6.16 -6.98 5.28
C CYS A 127 7.36 -7.19 4.37
N SER A 128 7.28 -6.67 3.15
CA SER A 128 8.33 -6.82 2.14
C SER A 128 8.65 -8.27 1.81
N ASN A 129 7.62 -9.13 1.79
CA ASN A 129 7.79 -10.58 1.61
C ASN A 129 8.44 -10.98 0.28
N LEU A 130 8.38 -10.13 -0.75
CA LEU A 130 9.13 -10.38 -1.98
C LEU A 130 10.64 -10.34 -1.71
N LEU A 131 11.12 -9.33 -1.00
CA LEU A 131 12.55 -9.16 -0.72
C LEU A 131 13.03 -10.16 0.35
N ASP A 132 12.16 -10.47 1.32
CA ASP A 132 12.53 -11.29 2.48
C ASP A 132 12.35 -12.80 2.24
N GLU A 133 11.25 -13.21 1.59
CA GLU A 133 10.88 -14.63 1.41
C GLU A 133 11.16 -15.15 0.00
N LEU A 134 11.18 -14.27 -1.01
CA LEU A 134 11.30 -14.63 -2.44
C LEU A 134 12.34 -13.78 -3.21
N PRO A 135 13.56 -13.52 -2.66
CA PRO A 135 14.53 -12.62 -3.28
C PRO A 135 14.95 -13.07 -4.69
N GLU A 136 14.88 -14.36 -5.00
CA GLU A 136 15.22 -14.90 -6.33
C GLU A 136 14.29 -14.41 -7.46
N LEU A 137 13.11 -13.87 -7.12
CA LEU A 137 12.18 -13.28 -8.08
C LEU A 137 12.50 -11.81 -8.38
N THR A 138 13.39 -11.18 -7.62
CA THR A 138 13.74 -9.76 -7.82
C THR A 138 14.54 -9.53 -9.10
N ASP A 139 15.17 -10.56 -9.66
CA ASP A 139 15.84 -10.50 -10.98
C ASP A 139 14.86 -10.25 -12.14
N ASP A 140 13.56 -10.53 -11.94
CA ASP A 140 12.54 -10.46 -12.98
C ASP A 140 11.75 -9.14 -12.98
N LEU A 141 12.08 -8.21 -12.08
CA LEU A 141 11.37 -6.94 -11.89
C LEU A 141 12.29 -5.87 -11.29
N GLN A 142 11.79 -4.65 -11.15
CA GLN A 142 12.51 -3.60 -10.44
C GLN A 142 12.08 -3.55 -8.98
N PRO A 143 13.00 -3.51 -8.01
CA PRO A 143 12.66 -3.42 -6.59
C PRO A 143 12.06 -2.06 -6.20
N HIS A 144 12.10 -1.07 -7.08
CA HIS A 144 11.38 0.19 -6.94
C HIS A 144 11.05 0.79 -8.30
N VAL A 145 10.05 1.67 -8.36
CA VAL A 145 9.65 2.38 -9.58
C VAL A 145 10.37 3.72 -9.63
N SER A 146 11.33 3.86 -10.54
CA SER A 146 12.29 4.97 -10.55
C SER A 146 11.64 6.36 -10.55
N TRP A 147 10.61 6.56 -11.38
CA TRP A 147 9.92 7.84 -11.47
C TRP A 147 9.10 8.15 -10.20
N MET A 148 8.55 7.14 -9.53
CA MET A 148 7.82 7.32 -8.27
C MET A 148 8.79 7.69 -7.15
N SER A 149 9.90 6.96 -7.04
CA SER A 149 10.94 7.25 -6.07
C SER A 149 11.53 8.64 -6.25
N ALA A 150 11.68 9.10 -7.51
CA ALA A 150 12.08 10.47 -7.82
C ALA A 150 11.01 11.50 -7.43
N ALA A 151 9.72 11.21 -7.68
CA ALA A 151 8.61 12.10 -7.32
C ALA A 151 8.47 12.27 -5.80
N LEU A 152 8.61 11.19 -5.04
CA LEU A 152 8.52 11.18 -3.58
C LEU A 152 9.85 11.50 -2.87
N GLY A 153 10.97 11.45 -3.60
CA GLY A 153 12.31 11.65 -3.04
C GLY A 153 12.73 10.57 -2.03
N LYS A 154 12.22 9.34 -2.18
CA LYS A 154 12.54 8.19 -1.32
C LYS A 154 12.42 6.86 -2.07
N LEU A 155 13.01 5.82 -1.49
CA LEU A 155 12.77 4.43 -1.90
C LEU A 155 11.56 3.86 -1.13
N PRO A 156 10.96 2.78 -1.63
CA PRO A 156 9.85 2.15 -0.94
C PRO A 156 10.21 1.54 0.40
N ASP A 157 9.25 1.60 1.33
CA ASP A 157 9.35 0.99 2.65
C ASP A 157 9.17 -0.53 2.59
N ALA A 158 8.39 -1.02 1.61
CA ALA A 158 8.14 -2.44 1.39
C ALA A 158 7.81 -2.76 -0.07
N VAL A 159 8.22 -3.96 -0.50
CA VAL A 159 7.83 -4.54 -1.79
C VAL A 159 7.19 -5.90 -1.53
N ASN A 160 5.88 -6.00 -1.78
CA ASN A 160 5.11 -7.18 -1.45
C ASN A 160 4.80 -8.01 -2.71
N PHE A 161 4.90 -9.33 -2.57
CA PHE A 161 4.41 -10.32 -3.53
C PHE A 161 3.09 -10.89 -3.04
N TRP A 162 2.16 -11.04 -3.97
CA TRP A 162 0.82 -11.49 -3.67
C TRP A 162 0.37 -12.59 -4.62
N LEU A 163 -0.23 -13.65 -4.11
CA LEU A 163 -0.72 -14.78 -4.91
C LEU A 163 -1.81 -15.52 -4.15
N GLY A 164 -3.03 -15.62 -4.69
CA GLY A 164 -4.13 -16.26 -3.96
C GLY A 164 -5.25 -16.80 -4.84
N GLU A 165 -6.21 -17.42 -4.18
CA GLU A 165 -7.46 -17.86 -4.80
C GLU A 165 -8.40 -16.70 -5.09
N ALA A 166 -9.30 -16.85 -6.07
CA ALA A 166 -10.37 -15.87 -6.36
C ALA A 166 -11.22 -15.51 -5.17
N ARG A 167 -11.45 -16.52 -4.32
CA ARG A 167 -12.29 -16.41 -3.14
C ARG A 167 -11.62 -15.56 -2.07
N ALA A 168 -10.30 -15.38 -2.13
CA ALA A 168 -9.61 -14.48 -1.21
C ALA A 168 -9.92 -13.03 -1.57
N VAL A 169 -10.57 -12.35 -0.63
CA VAL A 169 -11.06 -10.97 -0.74
C VAL A 169 -10.43 -10.15 0.37
N THR A 170 -9.90 -8.98 0.02
CA THR A 170 -9.42 -8.01 1.00
C THR A 170 -10.57 -7.06 1.33
N SER A 171 -10.99 -7.07 2.60
CA SER A 171 -12.11 -6.25 3.08
C SER A 171 -11.82 -4.74 2.94
N MET A 172 -12.87 -3.92 3.00
CA MET A 172 -12.73 -2.46 2.86
C MET A 172 -11.86 -1.89 3.99
N HIS A 173 -10.74 -1.26 3.63
CA HIS A 173 -9.80 -0.64 4.59
C HIS A 173 -9.05 0.51 3.90
N LYS A 174 -8.16 1.19 4.63
CA LYS A 174 -7.28 2.22 4.07
C LYS A 174 -5.86 2.08 4.62
N ASP A 175 -4.89 2.43 3.80
CA ASP A 175 -3.48 2.45 4.17
C ASP A 175 -2.94 3.87 4.34
N HIS A 176 -1.81 3.99 5.03
CA HIS A 176 -1.08 5.27 5.20
C HIS A 176 0.08 5.40 4.21
N TYR A 177 0.01 4.67 3.10
CA TYR A 177 1.07 4.53 2.11
C TYR A 177 0.59 4.98 0.73
N GLU A 178 1.48 5.63 -0.01
CA GLU A 178 1.36 5.72 -1.47
C GLU A 178 1.66 4.36 -2.06
N ASN A 179 0.73 3.83 -2.85
CA ASN A 179 0.74 2.44 -3.22
C ASN A 179 0.72 2.28 -4.74
N LEU A 180 1.69 1.54 -5.27
CA LEU A 180 1.73 1.11 -6.66
C LEU A 180 1.41 -0.38 -6.75
N TYR A 181 0.20 -0.68 -7.22
CA TYR A 181 -0.31 -2.04 -7.44
C TYR A 181 -0.01 -2.50 -8.87
N CYS A 182 0.97 -3.38 -9.05
CA CYS A 182 1.47 -3.81 -10.37
C CYS A 182 1.02 -5.23 -10.69
N VAL A 183 0.05 -5.42 -11.59
CA VAL A 183 -0.50 -6.75 -11.91
C VAL A 183 0.34 -7.44 -12.98
N VAL A 184 0.92 -8.61 -12.65
CA VAL A 184 1.80 -9.36 -13.58
C VAL A 184 1.01 -10.38 -14.42
N SER A 185 0.04 -11.06 -13.83
CA SER A 185 -0.90 -11.97 -14.52
C SER A 185 -2.31 -11.74 -13.98
N GLY A 186 -3.35 -12.20 -14.70
CA GLY A 186 -4.75 -12.09 -14.28
C GLY A 186 -5.29 -10.66 -14.15
N GLU A 187 -6.26 -10.46 -13.27
CA GLU A 187 -6.83 -9.15 -12.97
C GLU A 187 -7.17 -8.94 -11.48
N LYS A 188 -7.17 -7.67 -11.07
CA LYS A 188 -7.58 -7.19 -9.76
C LYS A 188 -8.72 -6.20 -9.90
N ASN A 189 -9.80 -6.40 -9.15
CA ASN A 189 -10.99 -5.57 -9.18
C ASN A 189 -11.08 -4.77 -7.88
N PHE A 190 -11.05 -3.44 -7.99
CA PHE A 190 -11.06 -2.52 -6.87
C PHE A 190 -12.38 -1.78 -6.76
N ILE A 191 -12.87 -1.63 -5.53
CA ILE A 191 -13.83 -0.60 -5.15
C ILE A 191 -13.06 0.42 -4.32
N LEU A 192 -13.02 1.67 -4.77
CA LEU A 192 -12.28 2.77 -4.18
C LEU A 192 -13.24 3.85 -3.67
N LEU A 193 -13.00 4.36 -2.47
CA LEU A 193 -13.70 5.50 -1.91
C LEU A 193 -12.66 6.53 -1.43
N PRO A 194 -12.83 7.82 -1.78
CA PRO A 194 -11.87 8.85 -1.39
C PRO A 194 -11.87 9.04 0.13
N PRO A 195 -10.78 9.55 0.72
CA PRO A 195 -10.74 9.87 2.16
C PRO A 195 -11.88 10.80 2.60
N THR A 196 -12.35 11.66 1.70
CA THR A 196 -13.45 12.60 1.93
C THR A 196 -14.81 11.92 2.14
N ASP A 197 -14.98 10.66 1.72
CA ASP A 197 -16.19 9.86 1.96
C ASP A 197 -16.24 9.24 3.36
N ARG A 198 -15.20 9.46 4.19
CA ARG A 198 -15.15 8.97 5.58
C ARG A 198 -16.46 9.18 6.37
N PRO A 199 -17.18 10.32 6.28
CA PRO A 199 -18.43 10.51 7.02
C PRO A 199 -19.51 9.46 6.74
N PHE A 200 -19.47 8.83 5.56
CA PHE A 200 -20.44 7.85 5.11
C PHE A 200 -19.97 6.40 5.30
N ILE A 201 -18.72 6.21 5.70
CA ILE A 201 -18.11 4.90 5.90
C ILE A 201 -18.18 4.52 7.39
N PRO A 202 -18.92 3.46 7.77
CA PRO A 202 -19.07 3.08 9.16
C PRO A 202 -17.76 2.50 9.71
N TYR A 203 -17.49 2.79 10.98
CA TYR A 203 -16.42 2.16 11.76
C TYR A 203 -17.01 1.60 13.05
N GLY A 204 -16.66 0.36 13.36
CA GLY A 204 -16.90 -0.25 14.66
C GLY A 204 -15.58 -0.57 15.36
N THR A 205 -15.65 -0.94 16.64
CA THR A 205 -14.49 -1.31 17.46
C THR A 205 -14.65 -2.75 17.93
N TYR A 206 -13.76 -3.63 17.47
CA TYR A 206 -13.93 -5.07 17.57
C TYR A 206 -12.82 -5.72 18.38
N GLN A 207 -13.16 -6.79 19.09
CA GLN A 207 -12.15 -7.63 19.73
C GLN A 207 -11.38 -8.38 18.63
N PRO A 208 -10.04 -8.30 18.57
CA PRO A 208 -9.26 -9.09 17.63
C PRO A 208 -9.29 -10.57 17.97
N ALA A 209 -9.40 -11.39 16.94
CA ALA A 209 -9.38 -12.84 16.98
C ALA A 209 -8.61 -13.38 15.76
N VAL A 210 -8.29 -14.67 15.78
CA VAL A 210 -7.56 -15.36 14.70
C VAL A 210 -8.31 -16.64 14.35
N TYR A 211 -8.42 -16.95 13.06
CA TYR A 211 -8.88 -18.28 12.64
C TYR A 211 -7.87 -19.36 13.03
N ARG A 212 -8.35 -20.52 13.46
CA ARG A 212 -7.53 -21.71 13.67
C ARG A 212 -8.24 -22.93 13.12
N GLN A 213 -7.56 -23.71 12.27
CA GLN A 213 -8.11 -24.99 11.83
C GLN A 213 -7.86 -26.06 12.90
N ARG A 214 -8.92 -26.77 13.28
CA ARG A 214 -8.86 -27.92 14.18
C ARG A 214 -8.49 -29.20 13.44
N ASP A 215 -8.17 -30.26 14.19
CA ASP A 215 -7.81 -31.57 13.64
C ASP A 215 -8.95 -32.22 12.83
N ASP A 216 -10.21 -31.83 13.07
CA ASP A 216 -11.39 -32.26 12.31
C ASP A 216 -11.56 -31.52 10.97
N GLY A 217 -10.71 -30.54 10.67
CA GLY A 217 -10.74 -29.73 9.46
C GLY A 217 -11.61 -28.47 9.56
N GLU A 218 -12.37 -28.30 10.64
CA GLU A 218 -13.22 -27.12 10.85
C GLU A 218 -12.41 -25.93 11.39
N PHE A 219 -12.86 -24.72 11.07
CA PHE A 219 -12.25 -23.49 11.59
C PHE A 219 -12.98 -22.99 12.83
N GLU A 220 -12.21 -22.61 13.84
CA GLU A 220 -12.68 -21.87 15.00
C GLU A 220 -12.10 -20.46 15.04
N VAL A 221 -12.79 -19.55 15.72
CA VAL A 221 -12.35 -18.18 15.97
C VAL A 221 -11.81 -18.09 17.39
N VAL A 222 -10.53 -17.77 17.53
CA VAL A 222 -9.84 -17.71 18.83
C VAL A 222 -9.52 -16.25 19.15
N ASP A 223 -10.09 -15.74 20.23
CA ASP A 223 -9.85 -14.37 20.71
C ASP A 223 -8.37 -14.15 21.08
N GLN A 224 -7.81 -13.01 20.67
CA GLN A 224 -6.51 -12.55 21.17
C GLN A 224 -6.72 -11.81 22.50
N THR A 225 -6.72 -12.57 23.59
CA THR A 225 -6.91 -12.02 24.93
C THR A 225 -5.80 -11.03 25.30
N GLY A 226 -6.17 -9.90 25.90
CA GLY A 226 -5.23 -8.85 26.29
C GLY A 226 -4.82 -7.87 25.17
N SER A 227 -5.27 -8.09 23.94
CA SER A 227 -5.07 -7.13 22.84
C SER A 227 -6.07 -5.97 22.91
N GLU A 228 -5.63 -4.77 22.48
CA GLU A 228 -6.53 -3.64 22.29
C GLU A 228 -7.55 -3.92 21.18
N LYS A 229 -8.75 -3.36 21.31
CA LYS A 229 -9.78 -3.50 20.28
C LYS A 229 -9.37 -2.73 19.02
N VAL A 230 -9.70 -3.30 17.86
CA VAL A 230 -9.33 -2.77 16.56
C VAL A 230 -10.50 -2.01 15.95
N PRO A 231 -10.32 -0.76 15.50
CA PRO A 231 -11.32 -0.07 14.69
C PRO A 231 -11.31 -0.64 13.26
N TRP A 232 -12.46 -1.13 12.78
CA TRP A 232 -12.58 -1.68 11.42
C TRP A 232 -13.91 -1.32 10.77
N ILE A 233 -13.97 -1.44 9.45
CA ILE A 233 -15.17 -1.18 8.63
C ILE A 233 -15.97 -2.49 8.56
N PRO A 234 -17.21 -2.52 9.10
CA PRO A 234 -18.03 -3.73 9.07
C PRO A 234 -18.87 -3.92 7.80
N LEU A 235 -18.87 -2.91 6.93
CA LEU A 235 -19.70 -2.89 5.73
C LEU A 235 -19.00 -3.60 4.58
N ASP A 236 -19.69 -4.55 3.96
CA ASP A 236 -19.32 -5.10 2.66
C ASP A 236 -19.76 -4.12 1.56
N PRO A 237 -18.84 -3.53 0.78
CA PRO A 237 -19.18 -2.60 -0.30
C PRO A 237 -19.83 -3.28 -1.52
N LEU A 238 -19.78 -4.61 -1.63
CA LEU A 238 -20.44 -5.38 -2.69
C LEU A 238 -21.94 -5.56 -2.42
N ASP A 239 -22.30 -5.77 -1.16
CA ASP A 239 -23.66 -5.95 -0.67
C ASP A 239 -23.88 -5.14 0.63
N PRO A 240 -23.98 -3.80 0.53
CA PRO A 240 -24.04 -2.96 1.72
C PRO A 240 -25.40 -3.10 2.42
N ASP A 241 -25.37 -3.41 3.72
CA ASP A 241 -26.55 -3.33 4.59
C ASP A 241 -26.92 -1.85 4.83
N LEU A 242 -27.75 -1.31 3.94
CA LEU A 242 -28.18 0.09 3.97
C LEU A 242 -29.29 0.38 5.00
N ASP A 243 -29.85 -0.65 5.62
CA ASP A 243 -30.78 -0.50 6.74
C ASP A 243 -29.98 -0.23 8.02
N ARG A 244 -28.86 -0.95 8.21
CA ARG A 244 -27.94 -0.73 9.31
C ARG A 244 -27.02 0.48 9.10
N TYR A 245 -26.60 0.74 7.86
CA TYR A 245 -25.65 1.81 7.51
C TYR A 245 -26.21 2.76 6.44
N PRO A 246 -27.29 3.50 6.73
CA PRO A 246 -28.01 4.28 5.73
C PRO A 246 -27.19 5.41 5.09
N GLU A 247 -26.22 5.98 5.82
CA GLU A 247 -25.35 7.04 5.30
C GLU A 247 -24.46 6.56 4.14
N TYR A 248 -24.18 5.26 4.02
CA TYR A 248 -23.36 4.72 2.94
C TYR A 248 -24.00 4.94 1.56
N ARG A 249 -25.33 5.14 1.47
CA ARG A 249 -26.03 5.52 0.22
C ARG A 249 -25.45 6.78 -0.45
N ARG A 250 -24.72 7.58 0.31
CA ARG A 250 -24.19 8.88 -0.10
C ARG A 250 -22.74 8.80 -0.56
N ALA A 251 -22.06 7.70 -0.24
CA ALA A 251 -20.74 7.40 -0.73
C ALA A 251 -20.77 7.19 -2.25
N ARG A 252 -19.70 7.56 -2.94
CA ARG A 252 -19.61 7.44 -4.40
C ARG A 252 -18.42 6.56 -4.78
N PRO A 253 -18.60 5.22 -4.76
CA PRO A 253 -17.50 4.31 -5.03
C PRO A 253 -17.06 4.40 -6.49
N LEU A 254 -15.74 4.52 -6.69
CA LEU A 254 -15.10 4.31 -7.98
C LEU A 254 -14.79 2.83 -8.14
N ARG A 255 -15.06 2.26 -9.30
CA ARG A 255 -14.73 0.87 -9.62
C ARG A 255 -13.69 0.84 -10.74
N CYS A 256 -12.65 0.04 -10.58
CA CYS A 256 -11.68 -0.19 -11.64
C CYS A 256 -11.15 -1.63 -11.63
N SER A 257 -10.74 -2.08 -12.81
CA SER A 257 -10.08 -3.36 -13.01
C SER A 257 -8.66 -3.10 -13.51
N VAL A 258 -7.68 -3.67 -12.82
CA VAL A 258 -6.26 -3.59 -13.16
C VAL A 258 -5.85 -4.92 -13.76
N LYS A 259 -5.46 -4.92 -15.03
CA LYS A 259 -5.13 -6.14 -15.79
C LYS A 259 -3.62 -6.39 -15.80
N ALA A 260 -3.22 -7.58 -16.22
CA ALA A 260 -1.82 -7.92 -16.48
C ALA A 260 -1.10 -6.85 -17.32
N GLY A 261 0.04 -6.36 -16.83
CA GLY A 261 0.83 -5.29 -17.43
C GLY A 261 0.43 -3.87 -16.99
N GLU A 262 -0.67 -3.69 -16.27
CA GLU A 262 -1.13 -2.40 -15.76
C GLU A 262 -0.67 -2.17 -14.30
N MET A 263 -0.51 -0.90 -13.95
CA MET A 263 -0.15 -0.44 -12.61
C MET A 263 -1.23 0.52 -12.09
N LEU A 264 -1.85 0.22 -10.95
CA LEU A 264 -2.72 1.18 -10.25
C LEU A 264 -1.89 2.01 -9.27
N TYR A 265 -1.92 3.33 -9.42
CA TYR A 265 -1.61 4.22 -8.32
C TYR A 265 -2.83 4.35 -7.42
N LEU A 266 -2.71 3.78 -6.21
CA LEU A 266 -3.67 3.88 -5.13
C LEU A 266 -3.12 4.88 -4.10
N PRO A 267 -3.69 6.10 -4.04
CA PRO A 267 -3.14 7.13 -3.17
C PRO A 267 -3.33 6.81 -1.70
N SER A 268 -2.46 7.36 -0.85
CA SER A 268 -2.57 7.23 0.60
C SER A 268 -3.97 7.63 1.11
N LEU A 269 -4.44 6.88 2.11
CA LEU A 269 -5.72 7.02 2.81
C LEU A 269 -6.98 6.67 2.01
N TRP A 270 -6.86 6.31 0.73
CA TRP A 270 -8.01 5.84 -0.03
C TRP A 270 -8.54 4.53 0.54
N PHE A 271 -9.85 4.51 0.80
CA PHE A 271 -10.52 3.30 1.18
C PHE A 271 -10.62 2.39 -0.03
N HIS A 272 -10.23 1.13 0.12
CA HIS A 272 -10.23 0.19 -0.96
C HIS A 272 -10.64 -1.21 -0.50
N HIS A 273 -11.38 -1.88 -1.37
CA HIS A 273 -11.76 -3.28 -1.27
C HIS A 273 -11.31 -3.98 -2.55
N VAL A 274 -10.74 -5.18 -2.42
CA VAL A 274 -10.04 -5.85 -3.52
C VAL A 274 -10.55 -7.27 -3.71
N GLN A 275 -11.00 -7.56 -4.93
CA GLN A 275 -11.22 -8.92 -5.44
C GLN A 275 -10.18 -9.25 -6.49
N GLN A 276 -10.01 -10.53 -6.76
CA GLN A 276 -9.09 -11.03 -7.78
C GLN A 276 -9.75 -12.14 -8.59
N SER A 277 -9.41 -12.27 -9.86
CA SER A 277 -9.91 -13.36 -10.70
C SER A 277 -9.46 -14.73 -10.17
N HIS A 278 -10.34 -15.74 -10.25
CA HIS A 278 -9.95 -17.16 -10.17
C HIS A 278 -9.07 -17.48 -11.36
N GLY A 279 -8.09 -18.36 -11.21
CA GLY A 279 -7.16 -18.74 -12.26
C GLY A 279 -7.78 -18.66 -13.65
N CYS A 280 -7.44 -17.60 -14.39
CA CYS A 280 -8.01 -17.37 -15.70
C CYS A 280 -7.50 -18.46 -16.64
N ILE A 281 -8.20 -19.58 -16.74
CA ILE A 281 -8.08 -20.54 -17.85
C ILE A 281 -9.39 -21.32 -18.01
N ALA A 282 -9.95 -21.29 -19.23
CA ALA A 282 -10.65 -22.45 -19.77
C ALA A 282 -9.74 -23.07 -20.86
N GLY A 283 -9.01 -24.15 -20.51
CA GLY A 283 -8.25 -25.00 -21.44
C GLY A 283 -6.77 -24.66 -21.69
N LYS A 284 -5.88 -25.57 -21.24
CA LYS A 284 -4.40 -25.68 -21.41
C LYS A 284 -3.49 -25.03 -20.33
N PRO A 285 -2.37 -25.69 -19.96
CA PRO A 285 -1.58 -25.38 -18.77
C PRO A 285 -0.72 -24.12 -18.98
N GLY A 286 -0.60 -23.26 -17.96
CA GLY A 286 0.49 -22.27 -17.93
C GLY A 286 0.24 -20.86 -17.39
N HIS A 287 -0.84 -20.55 -16.66
CA HIS A 287 -1.02 -19.19 -16.11
C HIS A 287 -1.21 -19.20 -14.59
N LEU A 288 -0.38 -18.41 -13.89
CA LEU A 288 -0.48 -18.16 -12.46
C LEU A 288 -1.65 -17.22 -12.14
N ASN A 289 -2.31 -17.50 -11.02
CA ASN A 289 -3.22 -16.57 -10.36
C ASN A 289 -2.47 -15.28 -10.06
N ALA A 290 -3.11 -14.14 -10.31
CA ALA A 290 -2.51 -12.82 -10.43
C ALA A 290 -1.37 -12.54 -9.43
N PRO A 291 -0.11 -12.88 -9.76
CA PRO A 291 1.00 -12.38 -9.00
C PRO A 291 1.03 -10.89 -9.25
N HIS A 292 1.01 -10.12 -8.18
CA HIS A 292 1.19 -8.69 -8.31
C HIS A 292 2.21 -8.23 -7.29
N VAL A 293 2.89 -7.17 -7.68
CA VAL A 293 3.91 -6.54 -6.87
C VAL A 293 3.32 -5.25 -6.36
N GLN A 294 3.32 -5.09 -5.06
CA GLN A 294 2.82 -3.89 -4.42
C GLN A 294 4.00 -3.15 -3.78
N THR A 295 4.20 -1.91 -4.20
CA THR A 295 5.24 -1.05 -3.65
C THR A 295 4.59 -0.04 -2.72
N LEU A 296 5.03 0.01 -1.46
CA LEU A 296 4.48 0.88 -0.43
C LEU A 296 5.49 1.95 -0.04
N GLU A 297 5.09 3.23 -0.13
CA GLU A 297 5.94 4.36 0.23
C GLU A 297 5.18 5.31 1.17
N ARG A 298 5.69 5.61 2.37
CA ARG A 298 5.06 6.62 3.24
C ARG A 298 5.11 8.01 2.60
N PRO A 299 4.08 8.86 2.77
CA PRO A 299 4.17 10.27 2.39
C PRO A 299 5.35 10.98 3.08
N ASN A 300 5.88 12.03 2.46
CA ASN A 300 6.83 12.92 3.15
C ASN A 300 6.10 13.69 4.26
N ALA A 301 6.57 13.57 5.50
CA ALA A 301 6.05 14.36 6.59
C ALA A 301 6.41 15.85 6.35
N PRO A 302 5.46 16.80 6.44
CA PRO A 302 5.82 18.20 6.55
C PRO A 302 6.62 18.40 7.85
N HIS A 303 7.69 19.21 7.82
CA HIS A 303 8.45 19.54 9.02
C HIS A 303 7.55 20.24 10.05
N ARG A 304 7.11 19.53 11.11
CA ARG A 304 6.72 20.11 12.40
C ARG A 304 6.64 19.09 13.55
N ALA A 305 7.13 19.58 14.71
CA ALA A 305 7.11 19.20 16.13
C ALA A 305 6.70 17.77 16.58
N PRO A 306 7.32 17.24 17.67
CA PRO A 306 7.15 15.85 18.08
C PRO A 306 5.76 15.61 18.70
N GLU A 307 4.95 14.81 18.02
CA GLU A 307 3.78 14.17 18.62
C GLU A 307 4.18 12.78 19.15
N HIS A 308 3.80 12.49 20.39
CA HIS A 308 3.93 11.16 20.98
C HIS A 308 2.93 10.21 20.30
N THR A 309 3.36 9.54 19.23
CA THR A 309 2.62 8.42 18.65
C THR A 309 3.03 7.11 19.31
N THR A 310 2.09 6.48 20.00
CA THR A 310 2.19 5.09 20.49
C THR A 310 2.28 4.15 19.28
N ARG A 311 3.40 3.42 19.16
CA ARG A 311 3.59 2.37 18.16
C ARG A 311 2.85 1.10 18.61
N THR A 312 1.82 0.69 17.88
CA THR A 312 1.29 -0.68 17.93
C THR A 312 1.93 -1.49 16.81
N HIS A 313 3.07 -2.12 17.11
CA HIS A 313 3.57 -3.26 16.36
C HIS A 313 3.21 -4.51 17.17
N ALA A 314 2.45 -5.43 16.59
CA ALA A 314 2.40 -6.80 17.07
C ALA A 314 3.80 -7.41 16.89
N ARG A 315 4.56 -7.52 17.98
CA ARG A 315 5.87 -8.20 18.00
C ARG A 315 5.64 -9.71 18.01
N ALA A 316 6.24 -10.42 17.06
CA ALA A 316 6.50 -11.85 17.16
C ALA A 316 7.51 -12.14 18.30
N PRO A 317 7.46 -13.31 18.97
CA PRO A 317 8.28 -13.58 20.15
C PRO A 317 9.72 -13.95 19.78
N GLU A 318 10.68 -13.20 20.30
CA GLU A 318 12.10 -13.57 20.28
C GLU A 318 12.39 -14.64 21.36
N ARG A 319 12.96 -15.77 20.93
CA ARG A 319 13.54 -16.81 21.79
C ARG A 319 14.69 -16.22 22.62
N THR A 320 14.58 -16.28 23.94
CA THR A 320 15.67 -15.93 24.86
C THR A 320 16.53 -17.17 25.14
N THR A 321 17.76 -17.17 24.62
CA THR A 321 18.85 -18.01 25.17
C THR A 321 19.68 -17.16 26.15
N ARG A 322 19.68 -17.57 27.41
CA ARG A 322 20.51 -17.01 28.49
C ARG A 322 21.98 -17.38 28.25
N THR A 323 22.88 -16.40 28.37
CA THR A 323 24.23 -16.63 28.88
C THR A 323 24.75 -15.38 29.60
N HIS A 324 25.29 -15.61 30.80
CA HIS A 324 25.80 -14.61 31.74
C HIS A 324 27.12 -13.99 31.29
N ALA A 325 27.29 -12.67 31.42
CA ALA A 325 28.57 -12.05 31.79
C ALA A 325 28.38 -10.59 32.25
N ARG A 326 29.17 -10.20 33.24
CA ARG A 326 29.09 -8.99 34.09
C ARG A 326 29.40 -7.66 33.37
N ALA A 327 28.75 -6.60 33.88
CA ALA A 327 29.10 -5.19 33.66
C ALA A 327 30.41 -4.77 34.38
N PRO A 328 30.96 -3.60 34.02
CA PRO A 328 31.05 -2.57 35.05
C PRO A 328 30.57 -1.18 34.59
N GLU A 329 30.09 -0.44 35.59
CA GLU A 329 29.52 0.90 35.55
C GLU A 329 30.54 1.99 35.21
N ARG A 330 30.10 3.05 34.51
CA ARG A 330 30.71 4.37 34.61
C ARG A 330 29.65 5.46 34.58
N THR A 331 29.54 6.14 35.71
CA THR A 331 28.76 7.34 35.99
C THR A 331 29.50 8.60 35.50
N THR A 332 28.81 9.52 34.83
CA THR A 332 29.16 10.96 34.89
C THR A 332 27.94 11.83 34.58
N ARG A 333 27.74 12.83 35.46
CA ARG A 333 26.67 13.84 35.45
C ARG A 333 26.98 15.01 34.50
N THR A 334 25.87 15.59 34.02
CA THR A 334 25.60 16.85 33.28
C THR A 334 26.42 18.09 33.62
N HIS A 335 26.57 19.00 32.64
CA HIS A 335 26.12 20.41 32.74
C HIS A 335 25.97 21.08 31.35
N ALA A 336 24.88 21.82 31.18
CA ALA A 336 24.53 22.64 30.01
C ALA A 336 25.07 24.08 30.16
N ARG A 337 25.43 24.73 29.05
CA ARG A 337 25.52 26.19 28.93
C ARG A 337 25.17 26.64 27.51
N ALA A 338 24.26 27.61 27.43
CA ALA A 338 23.81 28.32 26.22
C ALA A 338 24.64 29.63 26.03
N PRO A 339 24.48 30.36 24.90
CA PRO A 339 25.57 31.02 24.19
C PRO A 339 25.73 32.53 24.48
N GLU A 340 26.93 33.06 24.17
CA GLU A 340 27.21 34.50 24.12
C GLU A 340 27.17 35.02 22.67
N ARG A 341 26.66 36.25 22.53
CA ARG A 341 26.45 37.00 21.29
C ARG A 341 27.18 38.33 21.46
N THR A 342 28.09 38.68 20.56
CA THR A 342 28.60 40.06 20.43
C THR A 342 29.04 40.37 18.99
N THR A 343 28.90 41.65 18.66
CA THR A 343 28.62 42.25 17.34
C THR A 343 29.83 42.84 16.60
N ARG A 344 29.80 42.71 15.26
CA ARG A 344 30.08 43.67 14.15
C ARG A 344 31.18 44.75 14.28
N THR A 345 31.99 44.87 13.21
CA THR A 345 32.35 46.16 12.58
C THR A 345 32.68 46.01 11.08
N HIS A 346 32.27 47.02 10.29
CA HIS A 346 32.43 47.18 8.84
C HIS A 346 33.74 47.92 8.49
N ALA A 347 34.25 47.72 7.27
CA ALA A 347 35.13 48.69 6.59
C ALA A 347 34.62 48.95 5.16
N ARG A 348 34.50 50.24 4.83
CA ARG A 348 34.12 50.85 3.54
C ARG A 348 35.37 51.22 2.74
N ALA A 349 35.24 51.25 1.41
CA ALA A 349 36.02 52.15 0.52
C ALA A 349 35.15 52.54 -0.71
N PRO A 350 35.40 53.69 -1.37
CA PRO A 350 34.33 54.59 -1.79
C PRO A 350 34.09 54.73 -3.32
N GLU A 351 33.04 55.51 -3.58
CA GLU A 351 32.32 55.91 -4.80
C GLU A 351 33.14 56.58 -5.93
N ARG A 352 32.66 56.43 -7.18
CA ARG A 352 32.17 57.59 -7.97
C ARG A 352 31.33 57.21 -9.20
N THR A 353 30.22 57.92 -9.30
CA THR A 353 29.12 57.98 -10.29
C THR A 353 29.45 58.74 -11.58
N THR A 354 28.80 58.40 -12.71
CA THR A 354 27.85 59.23 -13.53
C THR A 354 27.55 58.55 -14.89
N ARG A 355 26.29 58.16 -15.18
CA ARG A 355 25.19 58.80 -15.99
C ARG A 355 25.08 58.35 -17.47
N THR A 356 23.95 57.66 -17.77
CA THR A 356 22.94 57.75 -18.88
C THR A 356 23.28 58.52 -20.19
N HIS A 357 22.82 58.20 -21.41
CA HIS A 357 21.62 57.55 -21.99
C HIS A 357 21.87 57.09 -23.45
N ALA A 358 21.09 56.08 -23.90
CA ALA A 358 20.46 55.84 -25.22
C ALA A 358 21.23 55.93 -26.57
N ARG A 359 21.29 54.81 -27.31
CA ARG A 359 20.68 54.58 -28.66
C ARG A 359 21.22 53.28 -29.30
N ALA A 360 20.32 52.44 -29.79
CA ALA A 360 20.58 51.50 -30.89
C ALA A 360 20.60 52.28 -32.23
N PRO A 361 21.27 51.80 -33.31
CA PRO A 361 20.78 50.64 -34.07
C PRO A 361 21.86 49.65 -34.57
N GLU A 362 21.38 48.42 -34.76
CA GLU A 362 21.59 47.47 -35.86
C GLU A 362 22.79 47.55 -36.85
N HIS A 363 23.36 46.35 -37.03
CA HIS A 363 23.76 45.67 -38.28
C HIS A 363 25.18 45.79 -38.89
N HIS A 364 25.73 44.58 -39.15
CA HIS A 364 26.87 44.16 -40.00
C HIS A 364 28.29 44.45 -39.47
N ALA A 365 29.31 43.58 -39.58
CA ALA A 365 29.56 42.45 -40.46
C ALA A 365 30.64 41.48 -39.89
N TYR A 366 30.55 40.21 -40.31
CA TYR A 366 31.62 39.28 -40.72
C TYR A 366 32.92 39.10 -39.91
N THR A 367 33.20 37.80 -39.65
CA THR A 367 34.52 37.11 -39.53
C THR A 367 35.41 37.49 -38.35
N ARG A 368 36.04 36.57 -37.63
CA ARG A 368 36.41 35.17 -37.87
C ARG A 368 36.63 34.47 -36.52
#